data_AF-A0A2D8A6G6-F1
#
_entry.id   AF-A0A2D8A6G6-F1
#
_cell.length_a   1.000
_cell.length_b   1.000
_cell.length_c   1.000
_cell.angle_alpha   90.00
_cell.angle_beta   90.00
_cell.angle_gamma   90.00
#
_symmetry.space_group_name_H-M   'P 1'
#
loop_
_entity.id
_entity.type
_entity.pdbx_description
1 polymer ?
#
loop_
_entity_poly.entity_id
_entity_poly.type
_entity_poly.pdbx_seq_one_letter_code
_entity_poly.pdbx_strand_id
1 'polypeptide(L)' 'MKVSNKQAEAIPSRMNLSEFGNAMKQLDLSSVPEHKHSQAIMDHLMGIMADSITDREKAQEIHISRLLRRKQK' A
#
# COMPACT_ATOMS: atom_id res chain seq x y z
N MET A 1 23.68 13.18 13.64
CA MET A 1 22.36 12.57 13.37
C MET A 1 21.58 13.46 12.42
N LYS A 2 21.17 12.98 11.25
CA LYS A 2 20.21 13.71 10.39
C LYS A 2 18.83 13.51 11.01
N VAL A 3 18.23 14.57 11.55
CA VAL A 3 16.85 14.53 12.04
C VAL A 3 15.96 14.57 10.79
N SER A 4 15.47 13.41 10.35
CA SER A 4 14.51 13.32 9.24
C SER A 4 13.10 13.57 9.73
N ASN A 5 12.44 14.57 9.16
CA ASN A 5 11.04 14.84 9.42
C ASN A 5 10.17 13.93 8.54
N LYS A 6 9.77 12.78 9.08
CA LYS A 6 8.96 11.77 8.38
C LYS A 6 7.61 12.30 7.87
N GLN A 7 7.06 13.36 8.48
CA GLN A 7 5.82 13.98 8.01
C GLN A 7 6.06 14.91 6.82
N ALA A 8 7.22 15.58 6.77
CA ALA A 8 7.59 16.40 5.61
C ALA A 8 7.92 15.54 4.37
N GLU A 9 8.39 14.31 4.59
CA GLU A 9 8.64 13.32 3.54
C GLU A 9 7.42 12.44 3.23
N ALA A 10 6.29 12.67 3.91
CA ALA A 10 5.07 11.89 3.70
C ALA A 10 4.39 12.28 2.38
N ILE A 11 3.91 11.29 1.65
CA ILE A 11 3.18 11.50 0.41
C ILE A 11 1.73 11.88 0.76
N PRO A 12 1.20 13.00 0.24
CA PRO A 12 -0.17 13.42 0.53
C PRO A 12 -1.18 12.42 -0.05
N SER A 13 -1.97 11.81 0.83
CA SER A 13 -3.09 10.94 0.49
C SER A 13 -4.41 11.70 0.59
N ARG A 14 -5.35 11.34 -0.29
CA ARG A 14 -6.75 11.81 -0.22
C ARG A 14 -7.56 11.07 0.84
N MET A 15 -7.03 9.96 1.34
CA MET A 15 -7.69 9.06 2.28
C MET A 15 -7.28 9.38 3.71
N ASN A 16 -8.26 9.43 4.62
CA ASN A 16 -8.00 9.57 6.04
C ASN A 16 -7.75 8.21 6.73
N LEU A 17 -7.28 8.22 7.97
CA LEU A 17 -6.92 6.99 8.70
C LEU A 17 -8.11 6.03 8.90
N SER A 18 -9.33 6.56 9.07
CA SER A 18 -10.53 5.75 9.27
C SER A 18 -10.93 5.03 7.97
N GLU A 19 -10.90 5.73 6.85
CA GLU A 19 -11.13 5.16 5.52
C GLU A 19 -10.09 4.11 5.17
N PHE A 20 -8.82 4.37 5.51
CA PHE A 20 -7.74 3.41 5.36
C PHE A 20 -7.98 2.13 6.18
N GLY A 21 -8.37 2.27 7.45
CA GLY A 21 -8.71 1.13 8.30
C GLY A 21 -9.88 0.32 7.74
N ASN A 22 -10.90 0.98 7.20
CA ASN A 22 -12.02 0.33 6.54
C ASN A 22 -11.59 -0.40 5.26
N ALA A 23 -10.74 0.19 4.44
CA ALA A 23 -10.20 -0.44 3.23
C ALA A 23 -9.33 -1.67 3.56
N MET A 24 -8.54 -1.62 4.63
CA MET A 24 -7.72 -2.76 5.08
C MET A 24 -8.56 -3.92 5.61
N LYS A 25 -9.69 -3.64 6.28
CA LYS A 25 -10.63 -4.68 6.75
C LYS A 25 -11.29 -5.48 5.63
N GLN A 26 -11.31 -4.96 4.40
CA GLN A 26 -11.89 -5.66 3.25
C GLN A 26 -11.01 -6.82 2.76
N LEU A 27 -9.76 -6.94 3.23
CA LEU A 27 -8.91 -8.06 2.87
C LEU A 27 -9.36 -9.34 3.57
N ASP A 28 -9.86 -10.29 2.78
CA ASP A 28 -10.09 -11.65 3.25
C ASP A 28 -8.81 -12.49 3.09
N LEU A 29 -8.39 -13.13 4.19
CA LEU A 29 -7.23 -14.02 4.24
C LEU A 29 -7.64 -15.49 4.31
N SER A 30 -8.94 -15.82 4.42
CA SER A 30 -9.44 -17.18 4.60
C SER A 30 -9.03 -18.13 3.47
N SER A 31 -8.96 -17.60 2.24
CA SER A 31 -8.55 -18.34 1.04
C SER A 31 -7.04 -18.27 0.75
N VAL A 32 -6.25 -17.58 1.59
CA VAL A 32 -4.81 -17.39 1.39
C VAL A 32 -4.05 -18.36 2.31
N PRO A 33 -3.08 -19.14 1.80
CA PRO A 33 -2.22 -19.95 2.67
C PRO A 33 -1.44 -19.08 3.67
N GLU A 34 -1.27 -19.53 4.92
CA GLU A 34 -0.63 -18.74 6.00
C GLU A 34 0.75 -18.19 5.61
N HIS A 35 1.59 -19.00 4.94
CA HIS A 35 2.91 -18.58 4.47
C HIS A 35 2.87 -17.46 3.42
N LYS A 36 1.70 -17.14 2.85
CA LYS A 36 1.46 -16.05 1.89
C LYS A 36 0.68 -14.88 2.48
N HIS A 37 0.21 -14.95 3.73
CA HIS A 37 -0.58 -13.88 4.36
C HIS A 37 0.16 -12.54 4.34
N SER A 38 1.41 -12.52 4.78
CA SER A 38 2.25 -11.31 4.77
C SER A 38 2.32 -10.66 3.37
N GLN A 39 2.44 -11.48 2.34
CA GLN A 39 2.49 -10.99 0.97
C GLN A 39 1.13 -10.47 0.48
N ALA A 40 0.04 -11.16 0.82
CA ALA A 40 -1.32 -10.72 0.47
C ALA A 40 -1.68 -9.40 1.15
N ILE A 41 -1.33 -9.24 2.44
CA ILE A 41 -1.51 -7.99 3.20
C ILE A 41 -0.75 -6.86 2.52
N MET A 42 0.52 -7.08 2.19
CA MET A 42 1.34 -6.05 1.56
C MET A 42 0.84 -5.69 0.15
N ASP A 43 0.38 -6.67 -0.63
CA ASP A 43 -0.17 -6.43 -1.96
C ASP A 43 -1.51 -5.68 -1.92
N HIS A 44 -2.31 -5.86 -0.88
CA HIS A 44 -3.55 -5.10 -0.63
C HIS A 44 -3.23 -3.66 -0.21
N LEU A 45 -2.31 -3.51 0.74
CA LEU A 45 -1.81 -2.22 1.21
C LEU A 45 -1.29 -1.36 0.05
N MET A 46 -0.44 -1.91 -0.81
CA MET A 46 0.08 -1.20 -1.99
C MET A 46 -1.02 -0.79 -2.97
N GLY A 47 -2.10 -1.56 -3.07
CA GLY A 47 -3.27 -1.18 -3.86
C GLY A 47 -3.96 0.06 -3.30
N ILE A 48 -4.29 0.04 -2.02
CA ILE A 48 -4.93 1.16 -1.32
C ILE A 48 -4.06 2.43 -1.40
N MET A 49 -2.73 2.28 -1.25
CA MET A 49 -1.81 3.41 -1.38
C MET A 49 -1.79 3.99 -2.80
N ALA A 50 -1.67 3.14 -3.84
CA ALA A 50 -1.67 3.61 -5.22
C ALA A 50 -2.97 4.36 -5.59
N ASP A 51 -4.12 3.91 -5.06
CA ASP A 51 -5.42 4.52 -5.35
C ASP A 51 -5.68 5.79 -4.54
N SER A 52 -5.07 5.93 -3.36
CA SER A 52 -5.31 7.06 -2.43
C SER A 52 -4.31 8.21 -2.54
N ILE A 53 -3.12 7.96 -3.07
CA ILE A 53 -2.07 8.98 -3.23
C ILE A 53 -2.48 10.04 -4.25
N THR A 54 -2.28 11.31 -3.91
CA THR A 54 -2.62 12.45 -4.78
C THR A 54 -1.58 12.68 -5.88
N ASP A 55 -0.32 12.33 -5.60
CA ASP A 55 0.81 12.43 -6.51
C ASP A 55 0.76 11.30 -7.54
N ARG A 56 0.49 11.65 -8.81
CA ARG A 56 0.34 10.69 -9.90
C ARG A 56 1.63 9.93 -10.20
N GLU A 57 2.80 10.55 -10.08
CA GLU A 57 4.08 9.89 -10.34
C GLU A 57 4.36 8.85 -9.27
N LYS A 58 4.15 9.21 -7.99
CA LYS A 58 4.32 8.27 -6.88
C LYS A 58 3.28 7.14 -6.90
N ALA A 59 2.05 7.43 -7.26
CA ALA A 59 1.02 6.41 -7.46
C ALA A 59 1.42 5.42 -8.57
N GLN A 60 1.95 5.92 -9.69
CA GLN A 60 2.45 5.07 -10.79
C GLN A 60 3.65 4.23 -10.37
N GLU A 61 4.63 4.78 -9.65
CA GLU A 61 5.78 4.02 -9.12
C GLU A 61 5.33 2.85 -8.23
N ILE A 62 4.36 3.09 -7.33
CA ILE A 62 3.82 2.07 -6.45
C ILE A 62 3.03 1.02 -7.24
N HIS A 63 2.25 1.45 -8.23
CA HIS A 63 1.49 0.55 -9.09
C HIS A 63 2.41 -0.36 -9.91
N ILE A 64 3.47 0.19 -10.51
CA ILE A 64 4.47 -0.57 -11.26
C ILE A 64 5.20 -1.55 -10.33
N SER A 65 5.63 -1.08 -9.14
CA SER A 65 6.29 -1.92 -8.13
C SER A 65 5.41 -3.12 -7.72
N ARG A 66 4.10 -2.91 -7.55
CA ARG A 66 3.12 -3.96 -7.28
C ARG A 66 3.02 -4.97 -8.42
N LEU A 67 2.98 -4.50 -9.67
CA LEU A 67 2.92 -5.37 -10.86
C LEU A 67 4.19 -6.21 -11.03
N LEU A 68 5.38 -5.61 -10.85
CA LEU A 68 6.66 -6.31 -10.94
C LEU A 68 6.75 -7.42 -9.88
N ARG A 69 6.33 -7.13 -8.65
CA ARG A 69 6.31 -8.12 -7.56
C ARG A 69 5.36 -9.29 -7.83
N ARG A 70 4.24 -9.04 -8.52
CA ARG A 70 3.31 -10.10 -8.95
C ARG A 70 3.86 -10.96 -10.08
N LYS A 71 4.69 -10.41 -10.97
CA LYS A 71 5.33 -11.16 -12.08
C LYS A 71 6.50 -12.05 -11.65
N GLN A 72 7.10 -11.81 -10.48
CA GLN A 72 8.17 -12.65 -9.91
C GLN A 72 7.65 -13.87 -9.12
N LYS A 73 6.33 -14.07 -9.08
CA LYS A 73 5.67 -15.26 -8.53
C LYS A 73 5.44 -16.29 -9.62
#